data_AF-A0A1M5DEU8-F1
#
_entry.id   AF-A0A1M5DEU8-F1
#
_cell.length_a   1.000
_cell.length_b   1.000
_cell.length_c   1.000
_cell.angle_alpha   90.00
_cell.angle_beta   90.00
_cell.angle_gamma   90.00
#
_symmetry.space_group_name_H-M   'P 1'
#
loop_
_entity.id
_entity.type
_entity.pdbx_description
1 polymer ?
#
loop_
_entity_poly.entity_id
_entity_poly.type
_entity_poly.pdbx_seq_one_letter_code
_entity_poly.pdbx_strand_id
1 'polypeptide(L)' 'MKKYFRNVSSFEDLKSQYKALLKANHPDNGGDLEVMKEINVEFDALFPIWKNRKETELGETINETASS' A
#
# COMPACT_ATOMS: atom_id res chain seq x y z
N MET A 1 -2.95 -10.51 10.71
CA MET A 1 -1.66 -10.83 10.04
C MET A 1 -1.70 -10.22 8.65
N LYS A 2 -0.60 -9.66 8.15
CA LYS A 2 -0.54 -9.20 6.75
C LYS A 2 -0.43 -10.42 5.85
N LYS A 3 -1.41 -10.63 4.99
CA LYS A 3 -1.50 -11.82 4.12
C LYS A 3 -0.63 -11.63 2.88
N TYR A 4 -0.57 -10.41 2.34
CA TYR A 4 0.09 -10.11 1.07
C TYR A 4 1.36 -9.27 1.26
N PHE A 5 1.33 -8.27 2.14
CA PHE A 5 2.47 -7.37 2.36
C PHE A 5 3.44 -7.94 3.39
N ARG A 6 4.64 -8.35 2.95
CA ARG A 6 5.68 -8.93 3.83
C ARG A 6 6.92 -8.05 3.85
N ASN A 7 7.52 -7.94 5.03
CA ASN A 7 8.78 -7.22 5.24
C ASN A 7 8.79 -5.76 4.72
N VAL A 8 7.63 -5.09 4.73
CA VAL A 8 7.54 -3.70 4.32
C VAL A 8 8.46 -2.88 5.21
N SER A 9 9.44 -2.22 4.60
CA SER A 9 10.48 -1.46 5.32
C SER A 9 10.40 0.05 5.07
N SER A 10 9.66 0.50 4.05
CA SER A 10 9.45 1.91 3.74
C SER A 10 8.14 2.13 2.98
N PHE A 11 7.66 3.38 2.92
CA PHE A 11 6.45 3.73 2.16
C PHE A 11 6.57 3.44 0.65
N GLU A 12 7.77 3.57 0.09
CA GLU A 12 8.04 3.22 -1.30
C GLU A 12 8.02 1.72 -1.53
N ASP A 13 8.54 0.94 -0.57
CA ASP A 13 8.48 -0.51 -0.61
C ASP A 13 7.03 -1.02 -0.56
N LEU A 14 6.18 -0.43 0.30
CA LEU A 14 4.74 -0.71 0.33
C LEU A 14 4.10 -0.49 -1.05
N LYS A 15 4.36 0.66 -1.69
CA LYS A 15 3.82 1.01 -3.01
C LYS A 15 4.34 0.10 -4.12
N SER A 16 5.61 -0.30 -4.04
CA SER A 16 6.24 -1.21 -5.00
C SER A 16 5.61 -2.59 -4.92
N GLN A 17 5.51 -3.16 -3.71
CA GLN A 17 4.86 -4.45 -3.47
C GLN A 17 3.39 -4.42 -3.91
N TYR A 18 2.66 -3.33 -3.62
CA TYR A 18 1.27 -3.18 -4.03
C TYR A 18 1.10 -3.28 -5.55
N LYS A 19 1.90 -2.52 -6.32
CA LYS A 19 1.85 -2.55 -7.79
C LYS A 19 2.21 -3.94 -8.35
N ALA A 20 3.23 -4.59 -7.78
CA ALA A 20 3.63 -5.93 -8.19
C ALA A 20 2.51 -6.95 -7.94
N LEU A 21 1.86 -6.88 -6.78
CA LEU A 21 0.74 -7.73 -6.40
C LEU A 21 -0.48 -7.51 -7.30
N LEU A 22 -0.84 -6.25 -7.59
CA LEU A 22 -1.94 -5.96 -8.53
C LEU A 22 -1.65 -6.50 -9.92
N LYS A 23 -0.43 -6.32 -10.44
CA LYS A 23 -0.05 -6.84 -11.76
C LYS A 23 -0.12 -8.37 -11.79
N ALA A 24 0.35 -9.04 -10.74
CA ALA A 24 0.34 -10.49 -10.66
C ALA A 24 -1.08 -11.08 -10.53
N ASN A 25 -1.99 -10.36 -9.85
CA ASN A 25 -3.36 -10.81 -9.60
C ASN A 25 -4.40 -10.17 -10.54
N HIS A 26 -3.97 -9.45 -11.58
CA HIS A 26 -4.88 -8.86 -12.54
C HIS A 26 -5.60 -9.94 -13.36
N PRO A 27 -6.91 -9.80 -13.63
CA PRO A 27 -7.67 -10.80 -14.40
C PRO A 27 -7.09 -11.07 -15.81
N ASP A 28 -6.57 -10.05 -16.51
CA ASP A 28 -5.86 -10.27 -17.79
C ASP A 28 -4.62 -11.19 -17.68
N ASN A 29 -4.01 -11.30 -16.50
CA ASN A 29 -2.89 -12.20 -16.25
C ASN A 29 -3.34 -13.54 -15.63
N GLY A 30 -4.65 -13.82 -15.62
CA GLY A 30 -5.23 -15.02 -15.00
C GLY A 30 -5.36 -14.94 -13.48
N GLY A 31 -5.32 -13.72 -12.91
CA GLY A 31 -5.51 -13.50 -11.48
C GLY A 31 -6.97 -13.28 -11.08
N ASP A 32 -7.18 -13.06 -9.78
CA ASP A 32 -8.51 -13.02 -9.16
C ASP A 32 -8.89 -11.63 -8.63
N LEU A 33 -10.10 -11.17 -8.98
CA LEU A 33 -10.63 -9.88 -8.53
C LEU A 33 -10.83 -9.85 -7.01
N GLU A 34 -11.19 -10.98 -6.40
CA GLU A 34 -11.32 -11.07 -4.94
C GLU A 34 -9.97 -10.86 -4.25
N VAL A 35 -8.90 -11.45 -4.80
CA VAL A 35 -7.54 -11.28 -4.28
C VAL A 35 -7.08 -9.82 -4.47
N MET A 36 -7.37 -9.19 -5.61
CA MET A 36 -7.11 -7.76 -5.79
C MET A 36 -7.83 -6.90 -4.75
N LYS A 37 -9.09 -7.21 -4.41
CA LYS A 37 -9.82 -6.49 -3.36
C LYS A 37 -9.18 -6.67 -2.00
N GLU A 38 -8.80 -7.89 -1.62
CA GLU A 38 -8.08 -8.15 -0.36
C GLU A 38 -6.75 -7.36 -0.30
N ILE A 39 -5.99 -7.30 -1.40
CA ILE A 39 -4.75 -6.52 -1.51
C ILE A 39 -5.03 -5.01 -1.34
N ASN A 40 -6.09 -4.48 -1.96
CA ASN A 40 -6.49 -3.08 -1.80
C ASN A 40 -6.83 -2.74 -0.35
N VAL A 41 -7.62 -3.59 0.32
CA VAL A 41 -8.01 -3.40 1.72
C VAL A 41 -6.78 -3.40 2.64
N GLU A 42 -5.85 -4.34 2.43
CA GLU A 42 -4.63 -4.40 3.22
C GLU A 42 -3.70 -3.20 2.94
N PHE A 43 -3.65 -2.73 1.69
CA PHE A 43 -2.88 -1.53 1.32
C PHE A 43 -3.45 -0.28 1.98
N ASP A 44 -4.77 -0.08 1.94
CA ASP A 44 -5.45 1.09 2.51
C ASP A 44 -5.21 1.19 4.03
N ALA A 45 -5.26 0.05 4.74
CA ALA A 45 -4.94 -0.01 6.16
C ALA A 45 -3.46 0.31 6.47
N LEU A 46 -2.53 -0.02 5.56
CA LEU A 46 -1.10 0.22 5.73
C LEU A 46 -0.66 1.62 5.30
N PHE A 47 -1.36 2.21 4.34
CA PHE A 47 -1.02 3.50 3.74
C PHE A 47 -0.81 4.62 4.76
N PRO A 48 -1.76 4.93 5.68
CA PRO A 48 -1.58 6.01 6.65
C PRO A 48 -0.44 5.74 7.63
N ILE A 49 -0.22 4.47 8.03
CA ILE A 49 0.85 4.07 8.95
C ILE A 49 2.22 4.37 8.33
N TRP A 50 2.41 4.02 7.05
CA TRP A 50 3.68 4.23 6.35
C TRP A 50 3.87 5.66 5.88
N LYS A 51 2.77 6.34 5.52
CA LYS A 51 2.79 7.77 5.20
C LYS A 51 3.25 8.61 6.39
N ASN A 52 2.67 8.37 7.56
CA ASN A 52 3.03 9.08 8.78
C ASN A 52 4.44 8.77 9.29
N ARG A 53 4.93 7.54 9.07
CA ARG A 53 6.36 7.24 9.30
C ARG A 53 7.27 8.04 8.39
N LYS A 54 6.95 8.12 7.09
CA LYS A 54 7.74 8.91 6.14
C LYS A 54 7.76 10.40 6.52
N GLU A 55 6.65 10.94 7.03
CA GLU A 55 6.59 12.30 7.59
C GLU A 55 7.53 12.48 8.79
N THR A 56 7.49 11.52 9.73
CA THR A 56 8.32 11.56 10.94
C THR A 56 9.81 11.42 10.62
N GLU A 57 10.16 10.57 9.65
CA GLU A 57 11.55 10.36 9.20
C GLU A 57 12.10 11.56 8.43
N LEU A 58 11.26 12.26 7.66
CA LEU A 58 11.69 13.42 6.87
C LEU A 58 11.68 14.73 7.69
N GLY A 59 11.05 14.75 8.87
CA GLY A 59 10.86 15.96 9.66
C GLY A 59 9.96 17.02 8.99
N GLU A 60 9.41 16.70 7.82
CA GLU A 60 8.44 17.51 7.08
C GLU A 60 7.07 16.89 7.27
N THR A 61 6.21 17.59 8.01
CA THR A 61 4.78 17.35 8.06
C THR A 61 4.24 17.52 6.64
N ILE A 62 3.90 16.43 5.95
CA ILE A 62 3.18 16.56 4.68
C ILE A 62 1.71 16.76 5.02
N ASN A 63 1.36 18.02 5.30
CA ASN A 63 -0.01 18.45 5.51
C ASN A 63 -0.87 17.98 4.33
N GLU A 64 -1.58 16.86 4.50
CA GLU A 64 -2.69 16.53 3.64
C GLU A 64 -3.81 17.51 3.94
N THR A 65 -3.87 18.59 3.16
CA THR A 65 -5.11 19.32 2.93
C THR A 65 -6.13 18.36 2.31
N ALA A 66 -6.85 17.65 3.16
CA ALA A 66 -8.20 17.22 2.84
C ALA A 66 -9.03 18.49 2.69
N SER A 67 -9.13 19.01 1.46
CA SER A 67 -10.12 20.02 1.13
C SER A 67 -11.49 19.37 1.29
N SER A 68 -12.27 19.94 2.19
CA SER A 68 -13.71 19.73 2.38
C SER A 68 -14.52 19.89 1.10
#